data_AF-A0A1I1CAH6-F1
#
_entry.id   AF-A0A1I1CAH6-F1
#
_cell.length_a   1.000
_cell.length_b   1.000
_cell.length_c   1.000
_cell.angle_alpha   90.00
_cell.angle_beta   90.00
_cell.angle_gamma   90.00
#
_symmetry.space_group_name_H-M   'P 1'
#
loop_
_entity.id
_entity.type
_entity.pdbx_description
1 polymer ?
#
loop_
_entity_poly.entity_id
_entity_poly.type
_entity_poly.pdbx_seq_one_letter_code
_entity_poly.pdbx_strand_id
1 'polypeptide(L)'
;MEILQAYCVELDDTVDIYEAQSAYFDNPPSSRKRFTFRCSDEECRRLKNPLVSGVNYHRLAEETEKYRQPHFRAPKANAHLETCIWSEEKTGLSLAEPTTDESQQRVARAKKTNVVDIFRPAESDTLRGSPEQRKSGTNILTPVPTAADQATQKERNRISDGYSSTSRLERFVDCWLQFNADQLKVQQVAISGKTLSYRQAVTNPAWITEEQNGHRILYGAARISLWPPAKPTRLYLNFLDDCDQLPEHLGNQSLDIELPLARINQHRGGAVMLHKLTQAQQPDYYLKVYCWGMIKAKDKRPGYRIEIASLNNLVLKPVAKKTSTTKPTLTDSP
;
A
#
# COMPACT_ATOMS: atom_id res chain seq x y z
N MET A 1 -5.96 8.43 -18.16
CA MET A 1 -5.08 9.02 -17.12
C MET A 1 -5.43 8.56 -15.71
N GLU A 2 -4.54 7.82 -15.07
CA GLU A 2 -4.59 7.52 -13.63
C GLU A 2 -3.46 8.31 -12.94
N ILE A 3 -3.81 9.05 -11.88
CA ILE A 3 -2.90 9.97 -11.21
C ILE A 3 -2.38 9.28 -9.94
N LEU A 4 -1.06 9.11 -9.85
CA LEU A 4 -0.42 8.39 -8.75
C LEU A 4 -0.30 9.24 -7.48
N GLN A 5 -0.04 10.53 -7.64
CA GLN A 5 0.13 11.49 -6.56
C GLN A 5 -0.54 12.80 -6.95
N ALA A 6 -1.00 13.57 -5.97
CA ALA A 6 -1.56 14.90 -6.19
C ALA A 6 -1.11 15.82 -5.05
N TYR A 7 -0.97 17.11 -5.34
CA TYR A 7 -0.71 18.09 -4.29
C TYR A 7 -2.00 18.34 -3.50
N CYS A 8 -1.95 18.16 -2.19
CA CYS A 8 -3.07 18.36 -1.28
C CYS A 8 -2.90 19.69 -0.54
N VAL A 9 -3.85 20.61 -0.74
CA VAL A 9 -3.77 21.99 -0.22
C VAL A 9 -3.79 22.03 1.31
N GLU A 10 -4.67 21.24 1.94
CA GLU A 10 -4.85 21.22 3.39
C GLU A 10 -3.68 20.53 4.11
N LEU A 11 -2.95 19.68 3.38
CA LEU A 11 -1.76 19.02 3.92
C LEU A 11 -0.46 19.76 3.59
N ASP A 12 -0.52 20.71 2.65
CA ASP A 12 0.60 21.42 2.04
C ASP A 12 1.70 20.47 1.54
N ASP A 13 1.30 19.38 0.88
CA ASP A 13 2.22 18.31 0.49
C ASP A 13 1.71 17.54 -0.73
N THR A 14 2.63 16.91 -1.47
CA THR A 14 2.30 15.97 -2.55
C THR A 14 2.10 14.59 -1.97
N VAL A 15 0.87 14.10 -2.05
CA VAL A 15 0.46 12.85 -1.39
C VAL A 15 -0.06 11.83 -2.39
N ASP A 16 0.11 10.55 -2.08
CA ASP A 16 -0.67 9.51 -2.73
C ASP A 16 -2.10 9.46 -2.17
N ILE A 17 -2.99 8.72 -2.84
CA ILE A 17 -4.40 8.68 -2.46
C ILE A 17 -4.64 8.00 -1.10
N TYR A 18 -3.77 7.07 -0.71
CA TYR A 18 -3.88 6.37 0.57
C TYR A 18 -3.35 7.24 1.72
N GLU A 19 -2.38 8.11 1.47
CA GLU A 19 -1.91 9.12 2.42
C GLU A 19 -2.99 10.17 2.66
N ALA A 20 -3.68 10.58 1.60
CA ALA A 20 -4.87 11.42 1.71
C ALA A 20 -5.98 10.72 2.53
N GLN A 21 -6.24 9.43 2.30
CA GLN A 21 -7.19 8.66 3.09
C GLN A 21 -6.77 8.56 4.56
N SER A 22 -5.51 8.18 4.83
CA SER A 22 -4.96 8.12 6.19
C SER A 22 -5.13 9.46 6.91
N ALA A 23 -4.72 10.56 6.29
CA ALA A 23 -4.83 11.89 6.86
C ALA A 23 -6.30 12.33 7.08
N TYR A 24 -7.22 11.95 6.19
CA TYR A 24 -8.65 12.25 6.35
C TYR A 24 -9.24 11.53 7.57
N PHE A 25 -9.00 10.22 7.70
CA PHE A 25 -9.54 9.43 8.80
C PHE A 25 -8.82 9.65 10.13
N ASP A 26 -7.59 10.18 10.07
CA ASP A 26 -6.88 10.59 11.27
C ASP A 26 -7.55 11.78 11.98
N ASN A 27 -8.30 12.60 11.27
CA ASN A 27 -9.11 13.65 11.89
C ASN A 27 -10.35 13.05 12.57
N PRO A 28 -10.76 13.53 13.77
CA PRO A 28 -11.98 13.08 14.41
C PRO A 28 -13.20 13.39 13.54
N PRO A 29 -14.26 12.55 13.54
CA PRO A 29 -15.40 12.66 12.63
C PRO A 29 -16.02 14.06 12.53
N SER A 30 -16.10 14.79 13.66
CA SER A 30 -16.64 16.15 13.74
C SER A 30 -15.82 17.22 13.00
N SER A 31 -14.54 16.94 12.70
CA SER A 31 -13.61 17.88 12.07
C SER A 31 -13.24 17.51 10.63
N ARG A 32 -13.76 16.39 10.12
CA ARG A 32 -13.41 15.87 8.79
C ARG A 32 -13.97 16.77 7.69
N LYS A 33 -13.06 17.45 6.98
CA LYS A 33 -13.38 18.21 5.77
C LYS A 33 -12.75 17.54 4.55
N ARG A 34 -13.39 17.69 3.39
CA ARG A 34 -12.82 17.20 2.13
C ARG A 34 -11.58 18.02 1.80
N PHE A 35 -10.53 17.31 1.42
CA PHE A 35 -9.32 17.88 0.87
C PHE A 35 -9.50 18.32 -0.57
N THR A 36 -8.73 19.34 -0.92
CA THR A 36 -8.61 19.94 -2.24
C THR A 36 -7.31 19.48 -2.87
N PHE A 37 -7.40 18.84 -4.03
CA PHE A 37 -6.23 18.33 -4.74
C PHE A 37 -5.94 19.15 -6.00
N ARG A 38 -4.65 19.30 -6.30
CA ARG A 38 -4.10 19.98 -7.47
C ARG A 38 -3.06 19.11 -8.16
N CYS A 39 -2.56 19.59 -9.30
CA CYS A 39 -1.46 18.92 -9.99
C CYS A 39 -0.26 18.69 -9.06
N SER A 40 0.40 17.53 -9.12
CA SER A 40 1.65 17.32 -8.36
C SER A 40 2.84 18.07 -8.97
N ASP A 41 2.77 18.48 -10.23
CA ASP A 41 3.77 19.35 -10.87
C ASP A 41 3.60 20.81 -10.42
N GLU A 42 4.66 21.36 -9.82
CA GLU A 42 4.72 22.72 -9.29
C GLU A 42 4.57 23.77 -10.39
N GLU A 43 5.15 23.55 -11.56
CA GLU A 43 5.04 24.51 -12.66
C GLU A 43 3.60 24.55 -13.19
N CYS A 44 3.00 23.36 -13.36
CA CYS A 44 1.58 23.26 -13.72
C CYS A 44 0.67 23.89 -12.66
N ARG A 45 0.98 23.76 -11.36
CA ARG A 45 0.24 24.45 -10.29
C ARG A 45 0.38 25.96 -10.38
N ARG A 46 1.59 26.47 -10.60
CA ARG A 46 1.87 27.91 -10.66
C ARG A 46 1.18 28.59 -11.84
N LEU A 47 1.14 27.94 -13.00
CA LEU A 47 0.65 28.54 -14.25
C LEU A 47 -0.84 28.28 -14.53
N LYS A 48 -1.34 27.08 -14.20
CA LYS A 48 -2.73 26.67 -14.51
C LYS A 48 -3.55 26.30 -13.28
N ASN A 49 -2.89 25.92 -12.19
CA ASN A 49 -3.50 25.50 -10.93
C ASN A 49 -4.69 24.52 -11.07
N PRO A 50 -4.59 23.46 -11.91
CA PRO A 50 -5.75 22.63 -12.24
C PRO A 50 -6.21 21.81 -11.03
N LEU A 51 -7.53 21.67 -10.89
CA LEU A 51 -8.15 20.84 -9.86
C LEU A 51 -8.08 19.35 -10.20
N VAL A 52 -7.80 18.54 -9.18
CA VAL A 52 -7.81 17.08 -9.22
C VAL A 52 -8.90 16.57 -8.29
N SER A 53 -9.62 15.54 -8.72
CA SER A 53 -10.63 14.87 -7.90
C SER A 53 -10.02 13.71 -7.14
N GLY A 54 -10.03 13.76 -5.80
CA GLY A 54 -9.79 12.59 -4.96
C GLY A 54 -11.07 11.79 -4.80
N VAL A 55 -11.15 10.62 -5.44
CA VAL A 55 -12.32 9.74 -5.41
C VAL A 55 -12.18 8.76 -4.24
N ASN A 56 -13.25 8.60 -3.46
CA ASN A 56 -13.39 7.61 -2.37
C ASN A 56 -12.37 7.60 -1.22
N TYR A 57 -11.35 8.47 -1.20
CA TYR A 57 -10.40 8.55 -0.07
C TYR A 57 -11.07 8.86 1.29
N HIS A 58 -12.28 9.41 1.25
CA HIS A 58 -13.11 9.77 2.39
C HIS A 58 -14.09 8.67 2.83
N ARG A 59 -14.11 7.53 2.13
CA ARG A 59 -14.98 6.39 2.43
C ARG A 59 -14.16 5.22 2.90
N LEU A 60 -14.76 4.43 3.79
CA LEU A 60 -14.25 3.12 4.17
C LEU A 60 -14.97 2.04 3.36
N ALA A 61 -14.38 0.85 3.26
CA ALA A 61 -14.88 -0.24 2.42
C ALA A 61 -16.34 -0.63 2.72
N GLU A 62 -16.79 -0.42 3.96
CA GLU A 62 -18.13 -0.72 4.46
C GLU A 62 -19.23 0.18 3.89
N GLU A 63 -18.91 1.38 3.43
CA GLU A 63 -19.92 2.38 3.02
C GLU A 63 -20.49 2.13 1.61
N THR A 64 -20.07 1.06 0.94
CA THR A 64 -20.46 0.78 -0.46
C THR A 64 -20.64 -0.71 -0.73
N GLU A 65 -21.73 -1.09 -1.42
CA GLU A 65 -22.00 -2.48 -1.86
C GLU A 65 -20.88 -3.10 -2.72
N LYS A 66 -20.06 -2.26 -3.35
CA LYS A 66 -18.88 -2.66 -4.11
C LYS A 66 -17.70 -1.83 -3.64
N TYR A 67 -16.68 -2.48 -3.07
CA TYR A 67 -15.42 -1.83 -2.72
C TYR A 67 -14.83 -1.13 -3.95
N ARG A 68 -14.79 0.20 -3.91
CA ARG A 68 -14.16 1.02 -4.94
C ARG A 68 -12.89 1.64 -4.37
N GLN A 69 -11.74 1.22 -4.90
CA GLN A 69 -10.44 1.73 -4.49
C GLN A 69 -10.39 3.26 -4.57
N PRO A 70 -9.84 3.93 -3.55
CA PRO A 70 -9.51 5.33 -3.65
C PRO A 70 -8.57 5.56 -4.83
N HIS A 71 -8.86 6.57 -5.65
CA HIS A 71 -7.94 6.98 -6.72
C HIS A 71 -8.08 8.48 -7.01
N PHE A 72 -7.07 9.06 -7.66
CA PHE A 72 -7.15 10.40 -8.20
C PHE A 72 -7.67 10.38 -9.64
N ARG A 73 -8.40 11.44 -10.01
CA ARG A 73 -8.89 11.66 -11.37
C ARG A 73 -8.72 13.12 -11.76
N ALA A 74 -8.13 13.38 -12.93
CA ALA A 74 -8.15 14.71 -13.54
C ALA A 74 -9.47 14.88 -14.33
N PRO A 75 -10.30 15.87 -13.98
CA PRO A 75 -11.42 16.26 -14.83
C PRO A 75 -10.91 16.88 -16.13
N LYS A 76 -11.49 16.48 -17.27
CA LYS A 76 -11.13 17.04 -18.60
C LYS A 76 -11.31 18.56 -18.69
N ALA A 77 -12.16 19.13 -17.85
CA ALA A 77 -12.41 20.58 -17.80
C ALA A 77 -11.22 21.38 -17.23
N ASN A 78 -10.30 20.74 -16.51
CA ASN A 78 -9.17 21.41 -15.88
C ASN A 78 -7.91 21.20 -16.74
N ALA A 79 -7.62 22.16 -17.60
CA ALA A 79 -6.48 22.09 -18.49
C ALA A 79 -5.15 22.12 -17.72
N HIS A 80 -4.29 21.15 -18.01
CA HIS A 80 -2.90 21.12 -17.57
C HIS A 80 -2.00 21.85 -18.58
N LEU A 81 -0.74 22.10 -18.21
CA LEU A 81 0.28 22.49 -19.19
C LEU A 81 0.54 21.34 -20.17
N GLU A 82 0.94 21.65 -21.42
CA GLU A 82 1.34 20.64 -22.41
C GLU A 82 2.62 19.89 -22.01
N THR A 83 3.42 20.47 -21.13
CA THR A 83 4.63 19.86 -20.57
C THR A 83 4.36 19.16 -19.24
N CYS A 84 3.10 19.19 -18.77
CA CYS A 84 2.72 18.56 -17.52
C CYS A 84 3.01 17.06 -17.60
N ILE A 85 3.54 16.50 -16.51
CA ILE A 85 3.75 15.06 -16.31
C ILE A 85 2.50 14.20 -16.53
N TRP A 86 1.31 14.82 -16.55
CA TRP A 86 0.03 14.16 -16.81
C TRP A 86 -0.52 14.43 -18.20
N SER A 87 0.01 15.37 -18.98
CA SER A 87 -0.52 15.64 -20.31
C SER A 87 -0.32 14.44 -21.24
N GLU A 88 -1.40 13.94 -21.82
CA GLU A 88 -1.40 12.74 -22.70
C GLU A 88 -0.87 13.05 -24.12
N GLU A 89 -0.48 14.30 -24.45
CA GLU A 89 -0.34 14.76 -25.85
C GLU A 89 1.08 14.86 -26.44
N LYS A 90 2.18 14.55 -25.72
CA LYS A 90 3.51 14.49 -26.36
C LYS A 90 4.34 13.27 -25.99
N THR A 91 3.93 12.11 -26.52
CA THR A 91 4.87 11.06 -26.95
C THR A 91 4.70 10.76 -28.45
N GLY A 92 4.37 11.79 -29.23
CA GLY A 92 4.29 11.77 -30.69
C GLY A 92 5.43 12.52 -31.38
N LEU A 93 6.54 12.81 -30.69
CA LEU A 93 7.75 13.31 -31.34
C LEU A 93 8.70 12.15 -31.61
N SER A 94 8.61 11.68 -32.85
CA SER A 94 9.56 10.83 -33.56
C SER A 94 11.02 11.19 -33.23
N LEU A 95 11.72 10.31 -32.53
CA LEU A 95 13.18 10.19 -32.57
C LEU A 95 13.54 8.70 -32.46
N ALA A 96 13.95 8.16 -33.62
CA ALA A 96 14.56 6.86 -33.87
C ALA A 96 13.70 5.60 -33.61
N GLU A 97 13.57 4.78 -34.66
CA GLU A 97 12.95 3.46 -34.65
C GLU A 97 13.57 2.58 -33.54
N PRO A 98 12.77 2.03 -32.61
CA PRO A 98 13.30 1.13 -31.60
C PRO A 98 13.32 -0.30 -32.15
N THR A 99 14.50 -0.74 -32.60
CA THR A 99 14.77 -2.15 -32.91
C THR A 99 14.93 -2.95 -31.62
N THR A 100 13.83 -3.38 -30.99
CA THR A 100 13.77 -4.57 -30.09
C THR A 100 12.36 -4.75 -29.51
N ASP A 101 11.93 -6.01 -29.41
CA ASP A 101 10.63 -6.46 -28.88
C ASP A 101 10.39 -6.01 -27.41
N GLU A 102 11.47 -5.83 -26.63
CA GLU A 102 11.40 -5.29 -25.27
C GLU A 102 10.89 -3.85 -25.20
N SER A 103 11.22 -3.00 -26.17
CA SER A 103 10.80 -1.59 -26.18
C SER A 103 9.29 -1.45 -26.40
N GLN A 104 8.70 -2.32 -27.22
CA GLN A 104 7.26 -2.37 -27.44
C GLN A 104 6.52 -2.90 -26.19
N GLN A 105 7.09 -3.90 -25.50
CA GLN A 105 6.58 -4.32 -24.19
C GLN A 105 6.70 -3.22 -23.13
N ARG A 106 7.76 -2.40 -23.13
CA ARG A 106 7.91 -1.24 -22.22
C ARG A 106 6.87 -0.16 -22.49
N VAL A 107 6.61 0.18 -23.75
CA VAL A 107 5.56 1.15 -24.13
C VAL A 107 4.17 0.60 -23.82
N ALA A 108 3.94 -0.71 -23.94
CA ALA A 108 2.70 -1.35 -23.51
C ALA A 108 2.55 -1.44 -21.97
N ARG A 109 3.67 -1.60 -21.22
CA ARG A 109 3.70 -1.56 -19.74
C ARG A 109 3.44 -0.14 -19.21
N ALA A 110 4.02 0.88 -19.84
CA ALA A 110 3.81 2.29 -19.52
C ALA A 110 2.34 2.74 -19.76
N LYS A 111 1.58 2.03 -20.60
CA LYS A 111 0.14 2.26 -20.80
C LYS A 111 -0.74 1.75 -19.64
N LYS A 112 -0.18 1.00 -18.67
CA LYS A 112 -0.82 0.65 -17.40
C LYS A 112 -0.04 1.31 -16.25
N THR A 113 -0.38 2.56 -15.97
CA THR A 113 0.18 3.45 -14.94
C THR A 113 0.18 2.88 -13.51
N ASN A 114 -0.45 1.74 -13.26
CA ASN A 114 -0.57 1.13 -11.94
C ASN A 114 0.38 -0.04 -11.68
N VAL A 115 1.36 -0.33 -12.55
CA VAL A 115 2.38 -1.34 -12.22
C VAL A 115 3.45 -0.72 -11.31
N VAL A 116 3.78 -1.38 -10.20
CA VAL A 116 4.86 -0.99 -9.30
C VAL A 116 6.13 -1.71 -9.73
N ASP A 117 7.05 -0.96 -10.33
CA ASP A 117 8.34 -1.48 -10.77
C ASP A 117 9.30 -1.70 -9.60
N ILE A 118 9.20 -0.86 -8.56
CA ILE A 118 10.10 -0.93 -7.39
C ILE A 118 9.31 -0.80 -6.09
N PHE A 119 9.25 -1.87 -5.31
CA PHE A 119 8.72 -1.85 -3.95
C PHE A 119 9.88 -1.76 -2.95
N ARG A 120 9.86 -0.72 -2.11
CA ARG A 120 10.87 -0.44 -1.09
C ARG A 120 10.25 -0.56 0.30
N PRO A 121 10.29 -1.73 0.95
CA PRO A 121 9.68 -1.92 2.26
C PRO A 121 10.11 -0.82 3.24
N ALA A 122 9.15 -0.27 3.98
CA ALA A 122 9.42 0.82 4.91
C ALA A 122 10.21 0.31 6.12
N GLU A 123 11.24 1.07 6.52
CA GLU A 123 12.14 0.69 7.62
C GLU A 123 11.66 1.15 8.99
N SER A 124 10.74 2.11 9.04
CA SER A 124 10.20 2.67 10.29
C SER A 124 8.75 3.12 10.15
N ASP A 125 8.04 3.22 11.28
CA ASP A 125 6.68 3.73 11.30
C ASP A 125 6.63 5.22 10.97
N THR A 126 5.68 5.61 10.12
CA THR A 126 5.26 7.00 9.98
C THR A 126 4.36 7.38 11.14
N LEU A 127 4.83 8.26 12.02
CA LEU A 127 4.07 8.72 13.18
C LEU A 127 3.07 9.82 12.82
N ARG A 128 1.99 9.91 13.60
CA ARG A 128 0.97 10.94 13.50
C ARG A 128 1.52 12.26 14.07
N GLY A 129 1.93 13.19 13.20
CA GLY A 129 2.40 14.52 13.57
C GLY A 129 1.34 15.62 13.39
N SER A 130 1.32 16.61 14.29
CA SER A 130 0.56 17.85 14.16
C SER A 130 1.04 18.67 12.95
N PRO A 131 0.19 19.54 12.36
CA PRO A 131 0.49 20.26 11.10
C PRO A 131 1.81 21.07 11.10
N GLU A 132 2.34 21.41 12.27
CA GLU A 132 3.51 22.28 12.42
C GLU A 132 4.85 21.58 12.14
N GLN A 133 4.93 20.25 12.22
CA GLN A 133 6.16 19.51 11.85
C GLN A 133 6.35 19.35 10.34
N ARG A 134 5.40 19.81 9.52
CA ARG A 134 5.52 19.79 8.05
C ARG A 134 6.31 20.97 7.49
N LYS A 135 6.68 21.95 8.32
CA LYS A 135 7.50 23.10 7.93
C LYS A 135 9.01 22.88 8.05
N SER A 136 9.46 21.68 8.36
CA SER A 136 10.88 21.33 8.20
C SER A 136 11.00 20.09 7.33
N GLY A 137 11.45 20.31 6.10
CA GLY A 137 12.37 19.36 5.50
C GLY A 137 13.58 19.25 6.44
N THR A 138 13.55 18.26 7.32
CA THR A 138 14.69 17.84 8.13
C THR A 138 15.01 16.44 7.58
N ASN A 139 15.94 16.32 6.63
CA ASN A 139 17.36 16.34 6.94
C ASN A 139 17.59 15.83 8.36
N ILE A 140 17.48 14.51 8.51
CA ILE A 140 18.05 13.80 9.65
C ILE A 140 19.50 14.30 9.76
N LEU A 141 19.84 14.85 10.94
CA LEU A 141 21.16 15.34 11.30
C LEU A 141 22.25 14.39 10.75
N THR A 142 22.83 14.79 9.63
CA THR A 142 24.06 14.25 9.08
C THR A 142 25.00 15.45 8.88
N PRO A 143 26.32 15.26 9.09
CA PRO A 143 27.26 16.37 9.14
C PRO A 143 27.23 17.17 7.83
N VAL A 144 27.38 18.48 7.95
CA VAL A 144 27.32 19.51 6.89
C VAL A 144 27.82 18.98 5.53
N PRO A 145 26.96 18.88 4.50
CA PRO A 145 27.37 18.47 3.17
C PRO A 145 28.15 19.61 2.50
N THR A 146 29.27 19.28 1.87
CA THR A 146 30.05 20.24 1.06
C THR A 146 29.37 20.47 -0.29
N ALA A 147 29.75 21.55 -0.99
CA ALA A 147 29.11 21.99 -2.24
C ALA A 147 29.05 20.93 -3.37
N ALA A 148 29.80 19.82 -3.26
CA ALA A 148 29.70 18.67 -4.16
C ALA A 148 28.42 17.83 -3.95
N ASP A 149 27.85 17.81 -2.74
CA ASP A 149 26.64 17.02 -2.42
C ASP A 149 25.34 17.66 -2.92
N GLN A 150 25.34 18.96 -3.18
CA GLN A 150 24.16 19.64 -3.75
C GLN A 150 23.99 19.34 -5.25
N ALA A 151 25.07 18.98 -5.95
CA ALA A 151 25.02 18.56 -7.35
C ALA A 151 24.40 17.16 -7.50
N THR A 152 24.75 16.23 -6.61
CA THR A 152 24.24 14.85 -6.62
C THR A 152 22.78 14.74 -6.17
N GLN A 153 22.28 15.66 -5.34
CA GLN A 153 20.85 15.74 -5.00
C GLN A 153 19.98 16.26 -6.16
N LYS A 154 20.52 17.20 -6.96
CA LYS A 154 19.89 17.66 -8.20
C LYS A 154 19.89 16.58 -9.29
N GLU A 155 20.88 15.68 -9.27
CA GLU A 155 20.95 14.51 -10.16
C GLU A 155 20.03 13.37 -9.70
N ARG A 156 19.84 13.14 -8.40
CA ARG A 156 18.88 12.13 -7.90
C ARG A 156 17.42 12.44 -8.25
N ASN A 157 17.06 13.72 -8.36
CA ASN A 157 15.75 14.15 -8.87
C ASN A 157 15.65 14.12 -10.41
N ARG A 158 16.77 13.89 -11.12
CA ARG A 158 16.80 13.77 -12.59
C ARG A 158 16.70 12.32 -13.08
N ILE A 159 16.80 11.32 -12.20
CA ILE A 159 16.51 9.91 -12.53
C ILE A 159 15.03 9.65 -12.25
N SER A 160 14.15 10.36 -12.95
CA SER A 160 12.76 9.91 -13.18
C SER A 160 12.69 9.20 -14.53
N ASP A 161 13.56 8.20 -14.72
CA ASP A 161 13.46 7.25 -15.81
C ASP A 161 12.25 6.37 -15.53
N GLY A 162 11.06 6.71 -16.04
CA GLY A 162 9.91 5.81 -16.32
C GLY A 162 9.40 4.77 -15.30
N TYR A 163 10.01 4.58 -14.12
CA TYR A 163 9.76 3.50 -13.17
C TYR A 163 8.90 3.98 -12.00
N SER A 164 7.84 3.23 -11.69
CA SER A 164 6.97 3.51 -10.54
C SER A 164 7.54 2.87 -9.27
N SER A 165 7.94 3.70 -8.30
CA SER A 165 8.38 3.22 -6.98
C SER A 165 7.37 3.55 -5.87
N THR A 166 7.24 2.65 -4.88
CA THR A 166 6.50 2.92 -3.64
C THR A 166 7.11 2.20 -2.45
N SER A 167 6.96 2.78 -1.26
CA SER A 167 7.26 2.11 0.02
C SER A 167 6.02 1.58 0.76
N ARG A 168 4.84 1.76 0.17
CA ARG A 168 3.57 1.39 0.77
C ARG A 168 3.10 0.04 0.24
N LEU A 169 3.02 -0.95 1.12
CA LEU A 169 2.62 -2.31 0.72
C LEU A 169 1.20 -2.35 0.14
N GLU A 170 0.28 -1.52 0.63
CA GLU A 170 -1.11 -1.46 0.13
C GLU A 170 -1.17 -1.22 -1.38
N ARG A 171 -0.28 -0.36 -1.90
CA ARG A 171 -0.23 -0.04 -3.33
C ARG A 171 0.25 -1.26 -4.12
N PHE A 172 1.33 -1.91 -3.68
CA PHE A 172 1.80 -3.16 -4.29
C PHE A 172 0.72 -4.25 -4.30
N VAL A 173 0.03 -4.46 -3.17
CA VAL A 173 -1.01 -5.48 -3.03
C VAL A 173 -2.19 -5.19 -3.95
N ASP A 174 -2.58 -3.92 -4.09
CA ASP A 174 -3.65 -3.54 -5.01
C ASP A 174 -3.27 -3.80 -6.47
N CYS A 175 -2.01 -3.58 -6.86
CA CYS A 175 -1.50 -4.00 -8.19
C CYS A 175 -1.57 -5.52 -8.36
N TRP A 176 -1.10 -6.28 -7.36
CA TRP A 176 -1.08 -7.74 -7.38
C TRP A 176 -2.49 -8.33 -7.53
N LEU A 177 -3.49 -7.77 -6.83
CA LEU A 177 -4.88 -8.19 -6.90
C LEU A 177 -5.56 -7.89 -8.24
N GLN A 178 -5.08 -6.91 -8.99
CA GLN A 178 -5.61 -6.56 -10.32
C GLN A 178 -5.05 -7.46 -11.43
N PHE A 179 -3.94 -8.16 -11.18
CA PHE A 179 -3.33 -9.04 -12.16
C PHE A 179 -4.01 -10.41 -12.22
N ASN A 180 -4.19 -10.90 -13.44
CA ASN A 180 -4.53 -12.29 -13.67
C ASN A 180 -3.29 -13.21 -13.51
N ALA A 181 -3.51 -14.53 -13.55
CA ALA A 181 -2.47 -15.51 -13.29
C ALA A 181 -1.25 -15.41 -14.24
N ASP A 182 -1.46 -15.05 -15.49
CA ASP A 182 -0.37 -14.94 -16.47
C ASP A 182 0.38 -13.61 -16.33
N GLN A 183 -0.35 -12.52 -16.04
CA GLN A 183 0.26 -11.25 -15.69
C GLN A 183 1.15 -11.39 -14.44
N LEU A 184 0.72 -12.13 -13.42
CA LEU A 184 1.52 -12.36 -12.22
C LEU A 184 2.86 -13.07 -12.50
N LYS A 185 2.94 -13.90 -13.54
CA LYS A 185 4.17 -14.61 -13.92
C LYS A 185 5.13 -13.73 -14.71
N VAL A 186 4.61 -12.86 -15.57
CA VAL A 186 5.41 -12.08 -16.53
C VAL A 186 5.78 -10.71 -15.98
N GLN A 187 4.91 -10.07 -15.20
CA GLN A 187 5.18 -8.77 -14.61
C GLN A 187 6.21 -8.91 -13.49
N GLN A 188 7.18 -7.99 -13.48
CA GLN A 188 8.30 -7.99 -12.54
C GLN A 188 8.25 -6.80 -11.61
N VAL A 189 8.83 -6.98 -10.42
CA VAL A 189 9.03 -5.97 -9.39
C VAL A 189 10.42 -6.14 -8.80
N ALA A 190 11.12 -5.03 -8.58
CA ALA A 190 12.35 -4.99 -7.81
C ALA A 190 12.02 -4.78 -6.33
N ILE A 191 12.49 -5.69 -5.47
CA ILE A 191 12.34 -5.61 -4.01
C ILE A 191 13.70 -5.90 -3.37
N SER A 192 14.20 -4.97 -2.55
CA SER A 192 15.49 -5.09 -1.84
C SER A 192 16.65 -5.55 -2.74
N GLY A 193 16.74 -5.01 -3.95
CA GLY A 193 17.82 -5.31 -4.92
C GLY A 193 17.64 -6.60 -5.73
N LYS A 194 16.56 -7.36 -5.51
CA LYS A 194 16.23 -8.56 -6.30
C LYS A 194 15.03 -8.28 -7.20
N THR A 195 15.11 -8.70 -8.47
CA THR A 195 13.98 -8.67 -9.41
C THR A 195 13.21 -9.97 -9.32
N LEU A 196 11.90 -9.87 -9.09
CA LEU A 196 11.00 -10.99 -8.89
C LEU A 196 9.78 -10.82 -9.78
N SER A 197 9.19 -11.92 -10.25
CA SER A 197 7.82 -11.83 -10.76
C SER A 197 6.86 -11.48 -9.62
N TYR A 198 5.74 -10.82 -9.92
CA TYR A 198 4.70 -10.54 -8.93
C TYR A 198 4.17 -11.81 -8.25
N ARG A 199 4.14 -12.94 -8.96
CA ARG A 199 3.79 -14.25 -8.38
C ARG A 199 4.81 -14.71 -7.35
N GLN A 200 6.09 -14.54 -7.63
CA GLN A 200 7.17 -14.92 -6.69
C GLN A 200 7.29 -13.94 -5.53
N ALA A 201 6.91 -12.67 -5.70
CA ALA A 201 7.01 -11.66 -4.65
C ALA A 201 6.09 -11.94 -3.45
N VAL A 202 4.97 -12.63 -3.68
CA VAL A 202 3.96 -12.94 -2.66
C VAL A 202 3.90 -14.45 -2.42
N THR A 203 4.00 -14.88 -1.17
CA THR A 203 3.92 -16.31 -0.80
C THR A 203 3.03 -16.53 0.42
N ASN A 204 2.49 -17.74 0.55
CA ASN A 204 1.70 -18.11 1.71
C ASN A 204 2.62 -18.72 2.79
N PRO A 205 2.32 -18.55 4.10
CA PRO A 205 3.12 -19.10 5.19
C PRO A 205 3.47 -20.59 5.03
N ALA A 206 2.56 -21.43 4.52
CA ALA A 206 2.81 -22.86 4.33
C ALA A 206 3.95 -23.17 3.33
N TRP A 207 4.36 -22.20 2.53
CA TRP A 207 5.37 -22.38 1.47
C TRP A 207 6.61 -21.50 1.65
N ILE A 208 6.71 -20.74 2.75
CA ILE A 208 7.88 -19.88 3.00
C ILE A 208 9.07 -20.71 3.50
N THR A 209 10.17 -20.67 2.75
CA THR A 209 11.44 -21.31 3.17
C THR A 209 12.32 -20.35 3.95
N GLU A 210 13.33 -20.87 4.65
CA GLU A 210 14.30 -20.06 5.40
C GLU A 210 15.06 -19.06 4.50
N GLU A 211 15.44 -19.47 3.29
CA GLU A 211 16.11 -18.59 2.30
C GLU A 211 15.22 -17.44 1.81
N GLN A 212 13.90 -17.62 1.88
CA GLN A 212 12.92 -16.64 1.43
C GLN A 212 12.46 -15.70 2.56
N ASN A 213 12.75 -16.06 3.81
CA ASN A 213 12.39 -15.28 4.97
C ASN A 213 12.94 -13.85 4.89
N GLY A 214 12.08 -12.84 5.11
CA GLY A 214 12.46 -11.43 4.95
C GLY A 214 12.64 -10.95 3.51
N HIS A 215 12.36 -11.79 2.50
CA HIS A 215 12.51 -11.47 1.09
C HIS A 215 11.21 -11.64 0.27
N ARG A 216 10.11 -12.00 0.94
CA ARG A 216 8.79 -12.22 0.35
C ARG A 216 7.73 -11.48 1.15
N ILE A 217 6.68 -11.07 0.46
CA ILE A 217 5.44 -10.62 1.08
C ILE A 217 4.67 -11.87 1.48
N LEU A 218 4.40 -12.05 2.76
CA LEU A 218 3.52 -13.12 3.23
C LEU A 218 2.06 -12.73 3.02
N TYR A 219 1.24 -13.69 2.64
CA TYR A 219 -0.18 -13.53 2.43
C TYR A 219 -0.97 -14.73 2.97
N GLY A 220 -1.99 -14.46 3.77
CA GLY A 220 -2.86 -15.50 4.31
C GLY A 220 -4.09 -14.94 5.02
N ALA A 221 -4.99 -15.84 5.39
CA ALA A 221 -6.09 -15.51 6.29
C ALA A 221 -5.58 -15.49 7.74
N ALA A 222 -6.13 -14.61 8.57
CA ALA A 222 -5.75 -14.51 9.97
C ALA A 222 -6.95 -14.32 10.90
N ARG A 223 -6.82 -14.85 12.12
CA ARG A 223 -7.73 -14.61 13.25
C ARG A 223 -7.23 -13.43 14.05
N ILE A 224 -8.15 -12.54 14.41
CA ILE A 224 -7.89 -11.39 15.26
C ILE A 224 -8.06 -11.82 16.72
N SER A 225 -7.09 -11.49 17.56
CA SER A 225 -7.20 -11.67 19.01
C SER A 225 -6.65 -10.45 19.74
N LEU A 226 -7.38 -10.01 20.76
CA LEU A 226 -7.03 -8.84 21.57
C LEU A 226 -6.66 -9.29 22.98
N TRP A 227 -5.56 -8.76 23.51
CA TRP A 227 -5.06 -9.15 24.83
C TRP A 227 -4.52 -7.96 25.63
N PRO A 228 -4.71 -7.94 26.97
CA PRO A 228 -5.66 -8.74 27.73
C PRO A 228 -7.13 -8.50 27.32
N PRO A 229 -8.07 -9.44 27.56
CA PRO A 229 -9.44 -9.31 27.05
C PRO A 229 -10.21 -8.13 27.65
N ALA A 230 -10.02 -7.84 28.93
CA ALA A 230 -10.72 -6.77 29.64
C ALA A 230 -10.21 -5.37 29.26
N LYS A 231 -8.91 -5.24 28.98
CA LYS A 231 -8.27 -3.98 28.57
C LYS A 231 -7.21 -4.29 27.52
N PRO A 232 -7.61 -4.42 26.25
CA PRO A 232 -6.69 -4.71 25.17
C PRO A 232 -5.55 -3.71 25.12
N THR A 233 -4.33 -4.21 25.11
CA THR A 233 -3.12 -3.43 24.88
C THR A 233 -2.32 -3.96 23.70
N ARG A 234 -2.57 -5.22 23.30
CA ARG A 234 -1.93 -5.91 22.20
C ARG A 234 -2.97 -6.52 21.27
N LEU A 235 -2.65 -6.46 19.98
CA LEU A 235 -3.32 -7.14 18.89
C LEU A 235 -2.46 -8.32 18.45
N TYR A 236 -3.09 -9.47 18.26
CA TYR A 236 -2.52 -10.64 17.63
C TYR A 236 -3.27 -10.92 16.33
N LEU A 237 -2.53 -11.12 15.25
CA LEU A 237 -3.04 -11.64 13.99
C LEU A 237 -2.45 -13.04 13.83
N ASN A 238 -3.24 -14.06 14.16
CA ASN A 238 -2.82 -15.46 14.09
C ASN A 238 -3.16 -15.99 12.70
N PHE A 239 -2.16 -16.33 11.89
CA PHE A 239 -2.40 -16.91 10.57
C PHE A 239 -3.12 -18.26 10.72
N LEU A 240 -3.96 -18.59 9.72
CA LEU A 240 -4.61 -19.90 9.66
C LEU A 240 -3.68 -20.99 9.13
N ASP A 241 -2.72 -20.61 8.30
CA ASP A 241 -1.71 -21.49 7.73
C ASP A 241 -0.46 -21.46 8.62
N ASP A 242 0.14 -22.62 8.84
CA ASP A 242 1.38 -22.79 9.59
C ASP A 242 2.60 -22.62 8.65
N CYS A 243 3.80 -22.50 9.22
CA CYS A 243 5.05 -22.42 8.47
C CYS A 243 5.61 -23.81 8.14
N ASP A 244 4.92 -24.59 7.31
CA ASP A 244 5.22 -26.01 7.07
C ASP A 244 6.64 -26.30 6.56
N GLN A 245 7.27 -25.33 5.88
CA GLN A 245 8.64 -25.46 5.35
C GLN A 245 9.73 -25.02 6.33
N LEU A 246 9.37 -24.47 7.50
CA LEU A 246 10.32 -24.15 8.57
C LEU A 246 10.39 -25.32 9.56
N PRO A 247 11.50 -25.53 10.29
CA PRO A 247 11.53 -26.55 11.33
C PRO A 247 10.46 -26.29 12.41
N GLU A 248 10.06 -27.30 13.17
CA GLU A 248 9.18 -27.05 14.32
C GLU A 248 9.92 -26.28 15.41
N HIS A 249 9.27 -25.26 15.97
CA HIS A 249 9.78 -24.53 17.13
C HIS A 249 8.94 -24.83 18.36
N LEU A 250 9.53 -25.58 19.30
CA LEU A 250 8.86 -26.10 20.50
C LEU A 250 7.57 -26.87 20.17
N GLY A 251 7.61 -27.71 19.12
CA GLY A 251 6.52 -28.58 18.69
C GLY A 251 5.38 -27.90 17.95
N ASN A 252 5.63 -26.72 17.34
CA ASN A 252 4.61 -25.95 16.65
C ASN A 252 5.21 -25.07 15.55
N GLN A 253 4.45 -24.83 14.48
CA GLN A 253 4.84 -23.99 13.34
C GLN A 253 3.90 -22.81 13.11
N SER A 254 2.96 -22.56 14.03
CA SER A 254 2.00 -21.46 13.94
C SER A 254 2.67 -20.09 13.83
N LEU A 255 2.05 -19.21 13.05
CA LEU A 255 2.60 -17.89 12.75
C LEU A 255 1.67 -16.79 13.27
N ASP A 256 2.23 -15.85 14.02
CA ASP A 256 1.51 -14.64 14.46
C ASP A 256 2.21 -13.33 14.08
N ILE A 257 1.42 -12.25 14.05
CA ILE A 257 1.91 -10.89 14.18
C ILE A 257 1.42 -10.37 15.52
N GLU A 258 2.33 -9.91 16.37
CA GLU A 258 1.99 -9.22 17.62
C GLU A 258 2.26 -7.72 17.48
N LEU A 259 1.25 -6.89 17.75
CA LEU A 259 1.36 -5.42 17.68
C LEU A 259 0.83 -4.76 18.97
N PRO A 260 1.58 -3.83 19.58
CA PRO A 260 1.01 -2.94 20.58
C PRO A 260 -0.08 -2.05 19.96
N LEU A 261 -1.25 -1.94 20.60
CA LEU A 261 -2.31 -1.05 20.12
C LEU A 261 -1.88 0.41 20.13
N ALA A 262 -1.00 0.80 21.07
CA ALA A 262 -0.40 2.13 21.09
C ALA A 262 0.36 2.46 19.79
N ARG A 263 1.08 1.48 19.22
CA ARG A 263 1.80 1.63 17.95
C ARG A 263 0.83 1.93 16.81
N ILE A 264 -0.30 1.21 16.75
CA ILE A 264 -1.35 1.45 15.75
C ILE A 264 -1.94 2.85 15.93
N ASN A 265 -2.28 3.24 17.16
CA ASN A 265 -2.86 4.56 17.46
C ASN A 265 -1.93 5.74 17.11
N GLN A 266 -0.61 5.54 17.25
CA GLN A 266 0.39 6.56 16.94
C GLN A 266 0.75 6.61 15.46
N HIS A 267 0.45 5.56 14.68
CA HIS A 267 0.77 5.48 13.27
C HIS A 267 -0.18 6.32 12.42
N ARG A 268 0.36 6.99 11.40
CA ARG A 268 -0.43 7.70 10.39
C ARG A 268 -1.32 6.71 9.63
N GLY A 269 -2.63 6.90 9.68
CA GLY A 269 -3.59 5.92 9.13
C GLY A 269 -3.94 4.77 10.08
N GLY A 270 -3.49 4.83 11.32
CA GLY A 270 -3.89 3.88 12.37
C GLY A 270 -5.40 3.78 12.53
N ALA A 271 -6.13 4.89 12.39
CA ALA A 271 -7.59 4.91 12.41
C ALA A 271 -8.21 4.02 11.29
N VAL A 272 -7.62 4.05 10.09
CA VAL A 272 -8.06 3.20 8.96
C VAL A 272 -7.78 1.73 9.26
N MET A 273 -6.61 1.42 9.83
CA MET A 273 -6.26 0.05 10.22
C MET A 273 -7.22 -0.49 11.28
N LEU A 274 -7.51 0.29 12.33
CA LEU A 274 -8.45 -0.09 13.38
C LEU A 274 -9.85 -0.36 12.82
N HIS A 275 -10.32 0.48 11.91
CA HIS A 275 -11.60 0.25 11.27
C HIS A 275 -11.62 -1.06 10.46
N LYS A 276 -10.58 -1.33 9.66
CA LYS A 276 -10.44 -2.61 8.94
C LYS A 276 -10.45 -3.81 9.92
N LEU A 277 -9.80 -3.69 11.08
CA LEU A 277 -9.82 -4.74 12.10
C LEU A 277 -11.23 -4.94 12.67
N THR A 278 -11.92 -3.87 13.05
CA THR A 278 -13.30 -3.93 13.54
C THR A 278 -14.24 -4.56 12.51
N GLN A 279 -14.09 -4.21 11.23
CA GLN A 279 -14.85 -4.83 10.13
C GLN A 279 -14.65 -6.34 10.09
N ALA A 280 -13.39 -6.78 10.14
CA ALA A 280 -13.05 -8.18 10.01
C ALA A 280 -13.42 -9.03 11.25
N GLN A 281 -13.78 -8.39 12.36
CA GLN A 281 -14.35 -9.08 13.53
C GLN A 281 -15.85 -9.36 13.39
N GLN A 282 -16.53 -8.77 12.40
CA GLN A 282 -17.93 -9.05 12.15
C GLN A 282 -18.13 -10.50 11.66
N PRO A 283 -19.25 -11.17 12.03
CA PRO A 283 -19.48 -12.58 11.71
C PRO A 283 -19.39 -12.92 10.21
N ASP A 284 -19.82 -11.99 9.36
CA ASP A 284 -19.87 -12.16 7.90
C ASP A 284 -18.53 -11.89 7.23
N TYR A 285 -17.47 -11.60 7.97
CA TYR A 285 -16.17 -11.26 7.42
C TYR A 285 -15.07 -12.20 7.92
N TYR A 286 -13.98 -12.23 7.16
CA TYR A 286 -12.70 -12.76 7.60
C TYR A 286 -11.59 -11.79 7.20
N LEU A 287 -10.46 -11.85 7.90
CA LEU A 287 -9.31 -10.99 7.62
C LEU A 287 -8.33 -11.69 6.69
N LYS A 288 -8.00 -11.05 5.56
CA LYS A 288 -6.78 -11.34 4.80
C LYS A 288 -5.69 -10.37 5.21
N VAL A 289 -4.51 -10.91 5.46
CA VAL A 289 -3.31 -10.15 5.85
C VAL A 289 -2.27 -10.32 4.75
N TYR A 290 -1.66 -9.20 4.38
CA TYR A 290 -0.41 -9.19 3.62
C TYR A 290 0.63 -8.45 4.44
N CYS A 291 1.83 -9.00 4.58
CA CYS A 291 2.86 -8.35 5.33
C CYS A 291 4.26 -8.58 4.76
N TRP A 292 5.12 -7.59 4.94
CA TRP A 292 6.56 -7.71 4.74
C TRP A 292 7.27 -7.63 6.09
N GLY A 293 8.05 -8.65 6.40
CA GLY A 293 8.73 -8.76 7.69
C GLY A 293 9.60 -10.00 7.79
N MET A 294 10.28 -10.13 8.92
CA MET A 294 11.15 -11.26 9.23
C MET A 294 10.43 -12.24 10.15
N ILE A 295 10.36 -13.50 9.78
CA ILE A 295 9.86 -14.58 10.64
C ILE A 295 10.97 -14.94 11.64
N LYS A 296 10.63 -14.94 12.92
CA LYS A 296 11.51 -15.37 14.02
C LYS A 296 10.80 -16.35 14.93
N ALA A 297 11.55 -17.32 15.44
CA ALA A 297 11.07 -18.20 16.50
C ALA A 297 10.73 -17.39 17.76
N LYS A 298 9.66 -17.75 18.47
CA LYS A 298 9.28 -17.06 19.71
C LYS A 298 10.15 -17.55 20.88
N ASP A 299 10.74 -16.63 21.66
CA ASP A 299 11.70 -17.00 22.72
C ASP A 299 11.17 -17.99 23.76
N LYS A 300 9.91 -17.82 24.19
CA LYS A 300 9.31 -18.56 25.33
C LYS A 300 7.96 -19.17 24.99
N ARG A 301 7.60 -19.24 23.71
CA ARG A 301 6.30 -19.75 23.25
C ARG A 301 6.49 -20.62 22.02
N PRO A 302 5.63 -21.62 21.81
CA PRO A 302 5.64 -22.40 20.59
C PRO A 302 5.34 -21.55 19.35
N GLY A 303 5.93 -21.92 18.22
CA GLY A 303 5.72 -21.30 16.91
C GLY A 303 6.52 -20.02 16.65
N TYR A 304 6.10 -19.32 15.61
CA TYR A 304 6.83 -18.23 14.96
C TYR A 304 6.07 -16.90 15.02
N ARG A 305 6.84 -15.82 14.93
CA ARG A 305 6.36 -14.44 14.86
C ARG A 305 6.94 -13.71 13.68
N ILE A 306 6.12 -12.91 13.01
CA ILE A 306 6.61 -11.95 12.02
C ILE A 306 6.92 -10.63 12.72
N GLU A 307 8.16 -10.19 12.63
CA GLU A 307 8.58 -8.84 12.99
C GLU A 307 8.38 -7.88 11.82
N ILE A 308 7.57 -6.86 12.06
CA ILE A 308 7.25 -5.83 11.06
C ILE A 308 7.89 -4.51 11.48
N ALA A 309 8.86 -4.04 10.70
CA ALA A 309 9.59 -2.80 10.94
C ALA A 309 8.71 -1.54 10.86
N SER A 310 7.75 -1.53 9.93
CA SER A 310 6.81 -0.42 9.70
C SER A 310 5.39 -0.91 9.48
N LEU A 311 4.38 -0.27 10.05
CA LEU A 311 2.97 -0.59 9.77
C LEU A 311 2.58 -0.32 8.30
N ASN A 312 3.38 0.44 7.53
CA ASN A 312 3.22 0.54 6.07
C ASN A 312 3.56 -0.76 5.33
N ASN A 313 4.23 -1.70 6.01
CA ASN A 313 4.49 -3.06 5.54
C ASN A 313 3.40 -4.05 5.98
N LEU A 314 2.26 -3.58 6.49
CA LEU A 314 1.12 -4.40 6.88
C LEU A 314 -0.15 -3.92 6.18
N VAL A 315 -0.79 -4.83 5.46
CA VAL A 315 -2.04 -4.60 4.74
C VAL A 315 -3.10 -5.52 5.30
N LEU A 316 -4.21 -4.90 5.71
CA LEU A 316 -5.39 -5.57 6.24
C LEU A 316 -6.51 -5.45 5.21
N LYS A 317 -7.09 -6.57 4.80
CA LYS A 317 -8.22 -6.62 3.85
C LYS A 317 -9.34 -7.47 4.46
N PRO A 318 -10.38 -6.85 5.03
CA PRO A 318 -11.60 -7.54 5.42
C PRO A 318 -12.31 -8.07 4.17
N VAL A 319 -12.73 -9.33 4.19
CA VAL A 319 -13.41 -9.97 3.05
C VAL A 319 -14.72 -10.57 3.52
N ALA A 320 -15.81 -10.20 2.85
CA ALA A 320 -17.12 -10.77 3.09
C ALA A 320 -17.14 -12.27 2.75
N LYS A 321 -17.70 -13.07 3.64
CA LYS A 321 -18.01 -14.48 3.42
C LYS A 321 -19.12 -14.54 2.38
N LYS A 322 -18.97 -15.40 1.39
CA LYS A 322 -20.08 -15.71 0.48
C LYS A 322 -21.15 -16.44 1.29
N THR A 323 -22.26 -15.77 1.59
CA THR A 323 -23.44 -16.44 2.13
C THR A 323 -23.93 -17.43 1.07
N SER A 324 -23.94 -18.72 1.39
CA SER A 324 -24.63 -19.72 0.57
C SER A 324 -26.10 -19.31 0.55
N THR A 325 -26.57 -18.82 -0.59
CA THR A 325 -27.97 -18.48 -0.77
C THR A 325 -28.76 -19.79 -0.76
N THR A 326 -29.34 -20.12 0.39
CA THR A 326 -30.32 -21.21 0.50
C THR A 326 -31.49 -20.82 -0.40
N LYS A 327 -31.71 -21.57 -1.48
CA LYS A 327 -32.90 -21.40 -2.33
C LYS A 327 -34.14 -21.51 -1.43
N PRO A 328 -35.14 -20.62 -1.54
CA PRO A 328 -36.40 -20.81 -0.86
C PRO A 328 -37.06 -22.06 -1.42
N THR A 329 -37.33 -23.02 -0.53
CA THR A 329 -38.15 -24.19 -0.80
C THR A 329 -39.54 -23.67 -1.17
N LEU A 330 -39.91 -23.79 -2.44
CA LEU A 330 -41.29 -23.66 -2.87
C LEU A 330 -42.07 -24.81 -2.21
N THR A 331 -42.78 -24.49 -1.14
CA THR A 331 -43.84 -25.33 -0.61
C THR A 331 -45.01 -25.22 -1.59
N ASP A 332 -45.10 -26.17 -2.50
CA ASP A 332 -46.39 -26.51 -3.11
C ASP A 332 -47.27 -27.13 -2.02
N SER A 333 -48.50 -26.64 -1.92
CA SER A 333 -49.57 -27.21 -1.12
C SER A 333 -50.88 -27.02 -1.88
N PRO A 334 -51.83 -27.94 -1.69
CA PRO A 334 -52.44 -28.75 -2.76
C PRO A 334 -53.57 -28.11 -3.55
#